data_AF-A0A4U8WGW1-F1
#
_entry.id   AF-A0A4U8WGW1-F1
#
_cell.length_a   1.000
_cell.length_b   1.000
_cell.length_c   1.000
_cell.angle_alpha   90.00
_cell.angle_beta   90.00
_cell.angle_gamma   90.00
#
_symmetry.space_group_name_H-M   'P 1'
#
loop_
_entity.id
_entity.type
_entity.pdbx_description
1 polymer ?
#
loop_
_entity_poly.entity_id
_entity_poly.type
_entity_poly.pdbx_seq_one_letter_code
_entity_poly.pdbx_strand_id
1 'polypeptide(L)'
;MIVNIELENSEDFAFIKQLLEKIKGVKSVSVQKEEYEMIEGVPAHVFEVIEQYGDSVKEEDCITSEEFFGNARKKHASYIHENSRKNL
;
A
#
# COMPACT_ATOMS: atom_id res chain seq x y z
N MET A 1 16.45 -15.49 24.06
CA MET A 1 16.09 -16.79 23.47
C MET A 1 14.76 -16.61 22.78
N ILE A 2 14.68 -17.02 21.52
CA ILE A 2 13.47 -16.92 20.69
C ILE A 2 12.97 -18.35 20.48
N VAL A 3 11.68 -18.57 20.67
CA VAL A 3 11.01 -19.86 20.43
C VAL A 3 9.96 -19.61 19.35
N ASN A 4 10.06 -20.36 18.25
CA ASN A 4 9.10 -20.31 17.17
C ASN A 4 8.08 -21.44 17.35
N ILE A 5 6.80 -21.13 17.16
CA ILE A 5 5.69 -22.08 17.27
C ILE A 5 4.89 -21.96 15.97
N GLU A 6 4.75 -23.07 15.24
CA GLU A 6 3.93 -23.16 14.04
C GLU A 6 2.53 -23.62 14.42
N LEU A 7 1.51 -22.97 13.85
CA LEU A 7 0.10 -23.29 14.07
C LEU A 7 -0.53 -23.67 12.73
N GLU A 8 -1.16 -24.83 12.67
CA GLU A 8 -1.88 -25.27 11.46
C GLU A 8 -3.21 -24.51 11.26
N ASN A 9 -3.81 -24.01 12.35
CA ASN A 9 -5.03 -23.21 12.33
C ASN A 9 -4.79 -21.83 12.97
N SER A 10 -5.07 -20.77 12.21
CA SER A 10 -4.91 -19.38 12.66
C SER A 10 -5.97 -18.96 13.68
N GLU A 11 -7.11 -19.64 13.74
CA GLU A 11 -8.18 -19.37 14.71
C GLU A 11 -7.74 -19.66 16.16
N ASP A 12 -6.86 -20.66 16.34
CA ASP A 12 -6.35 -21.06 17.65
C ASP A 12 -5.33 -20.07 18.22
N PHE A 13 -4.82 -19.14 17.40
CA PHE A 13 -3.81 -18.17 17.82
C PHE A 13 -4.29 -17.32 19.00
N ALA A 14 -5.56 -16.90 19.01
CA ALA A 14 -6.11 -16.06 20.08
C ALA A 14 -6.05 -16.77 21.44
N PHE A 15 -6.38 -18.07 21.46
CA PHE A 15 -6.32 -18.90 22.66
C PHE A 15 -4.87 -19.16 23.10
N ILE A 16 -4.00 -19.53 22.17
CA ILE A 16 -2.59 -19.85 22.44
C ILE A 16 -1.84 -18.61 22.94
N LYS A 17 -2.12 -17.43 22.37
CA LYS A 17 -1.56 -16.16 22.83
C LYS A 17 -1.88 -15.91 24.30
N GLN A 18 -3.13 -16.12 24.72
CA GLN A 18 -3.52 -15.96 26.12
C GLN A 18 -2.82 -16.95 27.06
N LEU A 19 -2.54 -18.17 26.60
CA LEU A 19 -1.78 -19.14 27.38
C LEU A 19 -0.32 -18.70 27.55
N LEU A 20 0.31 -18.23 26.48
CA LEU A 20 1.70 -17.80 26.47
C LEU A 20 1.91 -16.53 27.31
N GLU A 21 0.99 -15.57 27.25
CA GLU A 21 1.05 -14.34 28.04
C GLU A 21 0.95 -14.57 29.56
N LYS A 22 0.39 -15.71 29.98
CA LYS A 22 0.32 -16.10 31.41
C LYS A 22 1.65 -16.67 31.92
N ILE A 23 2.60 -17.01 31.05
CA ILE A 23 3.89 -17.57 31.46
C ILE A 23 4.79 -16.45 31.99
N LYS A 24 5.23 -16.61 33.24
CA LYS A 24 6.12 -15.64 33.89
C LYS A 24 7.44 -15.52 33.12
N GLY A 25 7.71 -14.34 32.58
CA GLY A 25 8.93 -14.06 31.81
C GLY A 25 8.71 -13.87 30.30
N VAL A 26 7.51 -14.14 29.79
CA VAL A 26 7.13 -13.76 28.42
C VAL A 26 6.91 -12.25 28.36
N LYS A 27 7.65 -11.57 27.48
CA LYS A 27 7.56 -10.12 27.28
C LYS A 27 6.62 -9.72 26.14
N SER A 28 6.58 -10.54 25.08
CA SER A 28 5.76 -10.29 23.90
C SER A 28 5.48 -11.60 23.17
N VAL A 29 4.29 -11.69 22.58
CA VAL A 29 3.86 -12.75 21.66
C VAL A 29 3.40 -12.06 20.39
N SER A 30 4.13 -12.25 19.30
CA SER A 30 3.87 -11.63 18.00
C SER A 30 3.78 -12.71 16.92
N VAL A 31 2.81 -12.56 16.02
CA VAL A 31 2.78 -13.33 14.77
C VAL A 31 3.78 -12.68 13.82
N GLN A 32 4.70 -13.46 13.27
CA GLN A 32 5.34 -13.06 12.02
C GLN A 32 4.24 -13.11 10.96
N LYS A 33 3.61 -11.96 10.69
CA LYS A 33 2.84 -11.82 9.46
C LYS A 33 3.87 -12.02 8.36
N GLU A 34 3.60 -13.01 7.49
CA GLU A 34 4.37 -13.19 6.27
C GLU A 34 4.59 -11.81 5.64
N GLU A 35 5.85 -11.44 5.46
CA GLU A 35 6.18 -10.25 4.70
C GLU A 35 5.52 -10.44 3.34
N TYR A 36 4.61 -9.54 2.98
CA TYR A 36 3.98 -9.60 1.68
C TYR A 36 5.08 -9.63 0.63
N GLU A 37 4.98 -10.54 -0.33
CA GLU A 37 5.84 -10.50 -1.49
C GLU A 37 5.70 -9.11 -2.13
N MET A 38 6.82 -8.43 -2.34
CA MET A 38 6.85 -7.07 -2.87
C MET A 38 7.23 -7.14 -4.35
N ILE A 39 6.39 -6.60 -5.23
CA ILE A 39 6.64 -6.48 -6.66
C ILE A 39 6.71 -4.98 -6.99
N GLU A 40 7.79 -4.53 -7.62
CA GLU A 40 8.04 -3.12 -7.98
C GLU A 40 7.82 -2.10 -6.82
N GLY A 41 8.08 -2.53 -5.58
CA GLY A 41 7.94 -1.68 -4.40
C GLY A 41 6.52 -1.57 -3.83
N VAL A 42 5.56 -2.34 -4.35
CA VAL A 42 4.21 -2.50 -3.78
C VAL A 42 3.95 -3.97 -3.42
N PRO A 43 3.02 -4.28 -2.49
CA PRO A 43 2.63 -5.66 -2.24
C PRO A 43 2.10 -6.36 -3.50
N ALA A 44 2.39 -7.65 -3.70
CA ALA A 44 2.08 -8.39 -4.92
C ALA A 44 0.59 -8.31 -5.30
N HIS A 45 -0.31 -8.48 -4.32
CA HIS A 45 -1.75 -8.35 -4.54
C HIS A 45 -2.18 -6.95 -5.02
N VAL A 46 -1.42 -5.90 -4.68
CA VAL A 46 -1.67 -4.54 -5.20
C VAL A 46 -1.16 -4.43 -6.63
N PHE A 47 0.02 -4.98 -6.92
CA PHE A 47 0.59 -5.01 -8.26
C PHE A 47 -0.34 -5.71 -9.26
N GLU A 48 -0.85 -6.88 -8.91
CA GLU A 48 -1.79 -7.66 -9.74
C GLU A 48 -3.06 -6.86 -10.08
N VAL A 49 -3.60 -6.10 -9.13
CA VAL A 49 -4.78 -5.26 -9.37
C VAL A 49 -4.45 -4.08 -10.28
N ILE A 50 -3.25 -3.51 -10.18
CA ILE A 50 -2.79 -2.44 -11.08
C ILE A 50 -2.65 -2.97 -12.51
N GLU A 51 -2.07 -4.15 -12.70
CA GLU A 51 -1.97 -4.79 -14.02
C GLU A 51 -3.36 -5.06 -14.60
N GLN A 52 -4.26 -5.67 -13.83
CA GLN A 52 -5.64 -5.92 -14.26
C GLN A 52 -6.37 -4.63 -14.63
N TYR A 53 -6.15 -3.56 -13.88
CA TYR A 53 -6.70 -2.25 -14.22
C TYR A 53 -6.13 -1.76 -15.55
N GLY A 54 -4.81 -1.83 -15.74
CA GLY A 54 -4.13 -1.45 -16.98
C GLY A 54 -4.70 -2.15 -18.22
N ASP A 55 -4.96 -3.45 -18.12
CA ASP A 55 -5.58 -4.25 -19.20
C ASP A 55 -7.04 -3.87 -19.47
N SER A 56 -7.74 -3.33 -18.47
CA SER A 56 -9.14 -2.89 -18.61
C SER A 56 -9.28 -1.48 -19.19
N VAL A 57 -8.20 -0.70 -19.23
CA VAL A 57 -8.23 0.68 -19.76
C VAL A 57 -8.49 0.63 -21.26
N LYS A 58 -9.51 1.35 -21.70
CA LYS A 58 -9.79 1.51 -23.13
C LYS A 58 -9.11 2.75 -23.67
N GLU A 59 -8.91 2.78 -24.98
CA GLU A 59 -8.33 3.95 -25.65
C GLU A 59 -9.16 5.22 -25.46
N GLU A 60 -10.48 5.10 -25.28
CA GLU A 60 -11.39 6.22 -24.94
C GLU A 60 -11.15 6.83 -23.55
N ASP A 61 -10.55 6.06 -22.63
CA ASP A 61 -10.19 6.52 -21.29
C ASP A 61 -8.79 7.18 -21.25
N CYS A 62 -8.00 6.98 -22.31
CA CYS A 62 -6.66 7.53 -22.45
C CYS A 62 -6.69 8.95 -23.00
N ILE A 63 -5.85 9.82 -22.44
CA ILE A 63 -5.56 11.13 -23.02
C ILE A 63 -4.29 11.07 -23.86
N THR A 64 -4.24 11.88 -24.90
CA THR A 64 -3.03 12.00 -25.72
C THR A 64 -1.89 12.66 -24.92
N SER A 65 -0.65 12.43 -25.33
CA SER A 65 0.50 13.10 -24.70
C SER A 65 0.39 14.63 -24.82
N GLU A 66 -0.13 15.14 -25.93
CA GLU A 66 -0.31 16.58 -26.13
C GLU A 66 -1.33 17.17 -25.15
N GLU A 67 -2.44 16.47 -24.90
CA GLU A 67 -3.42 16.85 -23.89
C GLU A 67 -2.85 16.77 -22.47
N PHE A 68 -2.09 15.73 -22.17
CA PHE A 68 -1.41 15.60 -20.88
C PHE A 68 -0.51 16.81 -20.60
N PHE A 69 0.40 17.15 -21.53
CA PHE A 69 1.28 18.31 -21.37
C PHE A 69 0.52 19.63 -21.42
N GLY A 70 -0.57 19.71 -22.20
CA GLY A 70 -1.47 20.86 -22.22
C GLY A 70 -2.10 21.11 -20.85
N ASN A 71 -2.62 20.07 -20.21
CA ASN A 71 -3.24 20.15 -18.88
C ASN A 71 -2.22 20.46 -17.78
N ALA A 72 -1.04 19.85 -17.84
CA ALA A 72 0.06 20.15 -16.91
C ALA A 72 0.49 21.62 -16.97
N ARG A 73 0.64 22.17 -18.19
CA ARG A 73 0.99 23.59 -18.41
C ARG A 73 -0.11 24.53 -17.94
N LYS A 74 -1.38 24.24 -18.22
CA LYS A 74 -2.52 25.04 -17.74
C LYS A 74 -2.53 25.14 -16.21
N LYS A 75 -2.37 24.02 -15.52
CA LYS A 75 -2.34 23.98 -14.05
C LYS A 75 -1.20 24.82 -13.48
N HIS A 76 -0.02 24.76 -14.11
CA HIS A 76 1.12 25.58 -13.72
C HIS A 76 0.87 27.08 -13.94
N ALA A 77 0.28 27.47 -15.07
CA ALA A 77 -0.07 28.86 -15.35
C ALA A 77 -1.13 29.41 -14.38
N SER A 78 -2.15 28.61 -14.04
CA SER A 78 -3.15 28.98 -13.03
C SER A 78 -2.52 29.18 -11.65
N TYR A 79 -1.61 28.29 -11.25
CA TYR A 79 -0.87 28.39 -9.99
C TYR A 79 -0.02 29.65 -9.90
N ILE A 80 0.69 30.02 -10.98
CA ILE A 80 1.48 31.26 -11.03
C ILE A 80 0.56 32.47 -10.89
N HIS A 81 -0.51 32.55 -11.70
CA HIS A 81 -1.43 33.68 -11.70
C HIS A 81 -2.11 33.91 -10.35
N GLU A 82 -2.50 32.83 -9.67
CA GLU A 82 -3.12 32.90 -8.35
C GLU A 82 -2.14 33.38 -7.26
N ASN A 83 -0.87 32.96 -7.32
CA ASN A 83 0.15 33.37 -6.36
C ASN A 83 0.73 34.75 -6.64
N SER A 84 0.72 35.22 -7.89
CA SER A 84 1.09 36.60 -8.22
C SER A 84 0.08 37.63 -7.70
N ARG A 85 -1.21 37.26 -7.59
CA ARG A 85 -2.26 38.12 -7.02
C ARG A 85 -2.27 38.20 -5.49
N LYS A 86 -1.68 37.21 -4.81
CA LYS A 86 -1.61 37.18 -3.33
C LYS A 86 -0.42 37.98 -2.77
N ASN A 87 0.50 38.44 -3.61
CA ASN A 87 1.70 39.20 -3.24
C ASN A 87 1.64 40.70 -3.64
N LEU A 88 0.46 41.20 -3.98
CA LEU A 88 0.12 42.61 -4.24
C LEU A 88 -0.95 43.05 -3.25
#